data_AF-A0A0C9RZX0-F1
#
_entry.id   AF-A0A0C9RZX0-F1
#
_cell.length_a   1.000
_cell.length_b   1.000
_cell.length_c   1.000
_cell.angle_alpha   90.00
_cell.angle_beta   90.00
_cell.angle_gamma   90.00
#
_symmetry.space_group_name_H-M   'P 1'
#
loop_
_entity.id
_entity.type
_entity.pdbx_description
1 polymer ?
#
loop_
_entity_poly.entity_id
_entity_poly.type
_entity_poly.pdbx_seq_one_letter_code
_entity_poly.pdbx_strand_id
1 'polypeptide(L)'
;MSLKAYKAGMPCPPLAPGKLRIYSMRFCPFCHRSLLVLHAKNIEHEVVNINLKDKPEWHFKLNPAGKVPILQQDDKIVCESLIVSE
;
A
#
# COMPACT_ATOMS: atom_id res chain seq x y z
N MET A 1 7.26 6.41 -14.75
CA MET A 1 6.52 7.59 -14.25
C MET A 1 6.66 7.66 -12.74
N SER A 2 7.15 8.77 -12.19
CA SER A 2 7.33 8.91 -10.74
C SER A 2 5.96 9.10 -10.07
N LEU A 3 5.38 8.01 -9.55
CA LEU A 3 4.15 8.09 -8.75
C LEU A 3 4.40 8.99 -7.53
N LYS A 4 3.64 10.09 -7.42
CA LYS A 4 3.66 10.99 -6.25
C LYS A 4 3.27 10.20 -5.00
N ALA A 5 3.89 10.52 -3.88
CA ALA A 5 3.49 9.98 -2.57
C ALA A 5 2.34 10.81 -2.00
N TYR A 6 1.33 10.13 -1.45
CA TYR A 6 0.23 10.74 -0.71
C TYR A 6 0.72 11.23 0.64
N LYS A 7 0.28 12.43 1.00
CA LYS A 7 0.68 13.14 2.22
C LYS A 7 -0.54 13.64 2.99
N ALA A 8 -0.33 14.26 4.15
CA ALA A 8 -1.43 14.85 4.92
C ALA A 8 -2.29 15.81 4.08
N GLY A 9 -3.60 15.78 4.32
CA GLY A 9 -4.59 16.56 3.58
C GLY A 9 -4.96 16.04 2.18
N MET A 10 -4.28 15.02 1.64
CA MET A 10 -4.71 14.40 0.37
C MET A 10 -5.81 13.36 0.61
N PRO A 11 -6.88 13.34 -0.20
CA PRO A 11 -7.93 12.34 -0.07
C PRO A 11 -7.44 10.94 -0.41
N CYS A 12 -8.09 9.92 0.17
CA CYS A 12 -7.83 8.52 -0.18
C CYS A 12 -8.26 8.27 -1.64
N PRO A 13 -7.41 7.67 -2.50
CA PRO A 13 -7.81 7.34 -3.85
C PRO A 13 -8.94 6.29 -3.85
N PRO A 14 -9.95 6.43 -4.73
CA PRO A 14 -11.03 5.44 -4.82
C PRO A 14 -10.48 4.09 -5.27
N LEU A 15 -10.88 2.99 -4.62
CA LEU A 15 -10.52 1.63 -5.02
C LEU A 15 -11.61 1.08 -5.95
N ALA A 16 -11.23 0.52 -7.10
CA ALA A 16 -12.19 -0.17 -7.96
C ALA A 16 -12.51 -1.56 -7.38
N PRO A 17 -13.76 -2.05 -7.47
CA PRO A 17 -14.11 -3.38 -6.98
C PRO A 17 -13.24 -4.47 -7.62
N GLY A 18 -12.73 -5.40 -6.82
CA GLY A 18 -11.89 -6.51 -7.25
C GLY A 18 -10.45 -6.16 -7.63
N LYS A 19 -10.04 -4.88 -7.58
CA LYS A 19 -8.63 -4.50 -7.79
C LYS A 19 -7.82 -4.64 -6.51
N LEU A 20 -6.65 -5.23 -6.64
CA LEU A 20 -5.66 -5.29 -5.58
C LEU A 20 -4.89 -3.97 -5.50
N ARG A 21 -4.78 -3.40 -4.32
CA ARG A 21 -3.97 -2.20 -4.06
C ARG A 21 -2.94 -2.48 -2.98
N ILE A 22 -1.72 -2.04 -3.20
CA ILE A 22 -0.65 -2.05 -2.21
C ILE A 22 -0.27 -0.62 -1.83
N TYR A 23 -0.41 -0.30 -0.55
CA TYR A 23 0.14 0.92 0.03
C TYR A 23 1.62 0.67 0.34
N SER A 24 2.47 1.44 -0.33
CA SER A 24 3.91 1.23 -0.38
C SER A 24 4.66 2.53 -0.07
N MET A 25 5.97 2.42 0.09
CA MET A 25 6.88 3.56 -0.01
C MET A 25 8.09 3.10 -0.82
N ARG A 26 8.47 3.88 -1.84
CA ARG A 26 9.44 3.48 -2.88
C ARG A 26 10.79 2.99 -2.33
N PHE A 27 11.23 3.52 -1.21
CA PHE A 27 12.51 3.20 -0.57
C PHE A 27 12.37 2.25 0.62
N CYS A 28 11.18 1.68 0.87
CA CYS A 28 10.96 0.74 1.96
C CYS A 28 11.31 -0.69 1.51
N PRO A 29 12.29 -1.36 2.17
CA PRO A 29 12.68 -2.73 1.80
C PRO A 29 11.55 -3.75 2.06
N PHE A 30 10.72 -3.52 3.08
CA PHE A 30 9.57 -4.38 3.39
C PHE A 30 8.51 -4.33 2.29
N CYS A 31 8.22 -3.14 1.76
CA CYS A 31 7.30 -3.00 0.63
C CYS A 31 7.89 -3.57 -0.65
N HIS A 32 9.21 -3.44 -0.84
CA HIS A 32 9.89 -3.99 -2.00
C HIS A 32 9.73 -5.51 -2.08
N ARG A 33 9.84 -6.22 -0.95
CA ARG A 33 9.56 -7.67 -0.87
C ARG A 33 8.16 -8.01 -1.39
N SER A 34 7.13 -7.36 -0.86
CA SER A 34 5.74 -7.63 -1.26
C SER A 34 5.50 -7.31 -2.73
N LEU A 35 6.08 -6.22 -3.24
CA LEU A 35 6.02 -5.88 -4.67
C LEU A 35 6.68 -6.96 -5.54
N LEU A 36 7.85 -7.47 -5.14
CA LEU A 36 8.52 -8.56 -5.87
C LEU A 36 7.65 -9.82 -5.92
N VAL A 37 6.97 -10.19 -4.83
CA VAL A 37 6.05 -11.33 -4.81
C VAL A 37 4.87 -11.11 -5.74
N LEU A 38 4.25 -9.91 -5.72
CA LEU A 38 3.15 -9.57 -6.62
C LEU A 38 3.57 -9.62 -8.09
N HIS A 39 4.76 -9.12 -8.42
CA HIS A 39 5.32 -9.19 -9.76
C HIS A 39 5.66 -10.64 -10.18
N ALA A 40 6.25 -11.44 -9.27
CA ALA A 40 6.57 -12.84 -9.55
C ALA A 40 5.32 -13.70 -9.77
N LYS A 41 4.24 -13.43 -9.02
CA LYS A 41 2.93 -14.09 -9.19
C LYS A 41 2.12 -13.52 -10.36
N ASN A 42 2.63 -12.51 -11.08
CA ASN A 42 1.96 -11.80 -12.18
C ASN A 42 0.57 -11.28 -11.82
N ILE A 43 0.40 -10.77 -10.59
CA ILE A 43 -0.87 -10.26 -10.09
C ILE A 43 -0.98 -8.77 -10.46
N GLU A 44 -2.05 -8.39 -11.14
CA GLU A 44 -2.34 -6.98 -11.41
C GLU A 44 -2.66 -6.25 -10.10
N HIS A 45 -1.92 -5.17 -9.83
CA HIS A 45 -2.06 -4.40 -8.61
C HIS A 45 -1.78 -2.92 -8.83
N GLU A 46 -2.42 -2.09 -8.02
CA GLU A 46 -2.18 -0.64 -7.97
C GLU A 46 -1.21 -0.31 -6.83
N VAL A 47 -0.17 0.46 -7.12
CA VAL A 47 0.80 0.90 -6.11
C VAL A 47 0.49 2.33 -5.67
N VAL A 48 0.10 2.49 -4.41
CA VAL A 48 -0.11 3.81 -3.78
C VAL A 48 1.05 4.12 -2.86
N ASN A 49 1.86 5.11 -3.22
CA ASN A 49 3.00 5.51 -2.39
C ASN A 49 2.53 6.43 -1.26
N ILE A 50 2.97 6.19 -0.02
CA ILE A 50 2.67 7.01 1.15
C ILE A 50 3.93 7.73 1.60
N ASN A 51 3.80 9.01 1.94
CA ASN A 51 4.85 9.75 2.62
C ASN A 51 4.89 9.34 4.10
N LEU A 52 5.94 8.63 4.51
CA LEU A 52 6.08 8.15 5.89
C LEU A 52 6.40 9.27 6.90
N LYS A 53 6.90 10.43 6.44
CA LYS A 53 7.16 11.59 7.31
C LYS A 53 5.88 12.39 7.56
N ASP A 54 5.03 12.48 6.56
CA ASP A 54 3.80 13.27 6.57
C ASP A 54 2.64 12.40 6.10
N LYS A 55 2.15 11.54 7.00
CA LYS A 55 1.19 10.49 6.68
C LYS A 55 -0.23 11.06 6.56
N PRO A 56 -1.01 10.65 5.55
CA PRO A 56 -2.40 11.03 5.49
C PRO A 56 -3.22 10.40 6.62
N GLU A 57 -4.21 11.13 7.15
CA GLU A 57 -5.04 10.67 8.27
C GLU A 57 -5.80 9.37 7.95
N TRP A 58 -6.25 9.20 6.71
CA TRP A 58 -6.94 7.98 6.28
C TRP A 58 -6.03 6.74 6.30
N HIS A 59 -4.70 6.91 6.25
CA HIS A 59 -3.78 5.77 6.33
C HIS A 59 -3.84 5.09 7.70
N PHE A 60 -4.05 5.85 8.76
CA PHE A 60 -4.20 5.30 10.11
C PHE A 60 -5.51 4.52 10.29
N LYS A 61 -6.53 4.81 9.47
CA LYS A 61 -7.77 4.02 9.43
C LYS A 61 -7.55 2.64 8.79
N LEU A 62 -6.60 2.53 7.87
CA LEU A 62 -6.24 1.26 7.22
C LEU A 62 -5.33 0.43 8.12
N ASN A 63 -4.32 1.06 8.71
CA ASN A 63 -3.41 0.43 9.65
C ASN A 63 -3.17 1.37 10.84
N PRO A 64 -3.71 1.05 12.03
CA PRO A 64 -3.48 1.85 13.24
C PRO A 64 -2.00 2.00 13.60
N ALA A 65 -1.16 1.03 13.22
CA ALA A 65 0.29 1.12 13.42
C ALA A 65 0.97 2.12 12.47
N GLY A 66 0.27 2.59 11.43
CA GLY A 66 0.79 3.52 10.44
C GLY A 66 2.02 2.99 9.69
N LYS A 67 2.10 1.67 9.51
CA LYS A 67 3.20 0.97 8.82
C LYS A 67 2.77 0.54 7.42
N VAL A 68 3.77 0.37 6.56
CA VAL A 68 3.67 -0.20 5.22
C VAL A 68 4.55 -1.46 5.15
N PRO A 69 4.28 -2.44 4.28
CA PRO A 69 3.21 -2.50 3.28
C PRO A 69 1.83 -2.81 3.87
N ILE A 70 0.78 -2.34 3.18
CA ILE A 70 -0.62 -2.73 3.44
C ILE A 70 -1.20 -3.18 2.10
N LEU A 71 -1.82 -4.35 2.09
CA LEU A 71 -2.56 -4.86 0.93
C LEU A 71 -4.05 -4.64 1.18
N GLN A 72 -4.74 -4.06 0.22
CA GLN A 72 -6.18 -3.87 0.28
C GLN A 72 -6.83 -4.44 -0.99
N GLN A 73 -7.90 -5.21 -0.80
CA GLN A 73 -8.79 -5.64 -1.85
C GLN A 73 -10.22 -5.52 -1.33
N ASP A 74 -11.01 -4.66 -1.95
CA ASP A 74 -12.36 -4.33 -1.48
C ASP A 74 -12.33 -3.89 0.00
N ASP A 75 -13.09 -4.56 0.87
CA ASP A 75 -13.14 -4.31 2.32
C ASP A 75 -12.09 -5.11 3.12
N LYS A 76 -11.26 -5.92 2.46
CA LYS A 76 -10.23 -6.72 3.12
C LYS A 76 -8.92 -5.97 3.16
N ILE A 77 -8.36 -5.86 4.36
CA ILE A 77 -7.08 -5.21 4.61
C ILE A 77 -6.14 -6.23 5.26
N VAL A 78 -4.97 -6.41 4.66
CA VAL A 78 -3.89 -7.26 5.18
C VAL A 78 -2.67 -6.40 5.44
N CYS A 79 -2.15 -6.47 6.65
CA CYS A 79 -0.96 -5.76 7.10
C CYS A 79 0.17 -6.75 7.37
N GLU A 80 1.37 -6.22 7.62
CA GLU A 80 2.62 -6.95 7.87
C GLU A 80 3.25 -7.58 6.63
N SER A 81 4.53 -7.25 6.40
CA SER A 81 5.23 -7.62 5.16
C SER A 81 5.40 -9.12 4.94
N LEU A 82 5.47 -9.93 6.01
CA LEU A 82 5.57 -11.39 5.89
C LEU A 82 4.24 -12.00 5.47
N ILE A 83 3.15 -11.60 6.13
CA ILE A 83 1.79 -12.08 5.83
C ILE A 83 1.35 -11.68 4.42
N VAL A 84 1.68 -10.45 4.00
CA VAL A 84 1.39 -9.97 2.64
C VAL A 84 2.17 -10.74 1.56
N SER A 85 3.29 -11.37 1.91
CA SER A 85 4.21 -12.02 0.95
C SER A 85 4.10 -13.54 0.91
N GLU A 86 3.22 -14.14 1.73
CA GLU A 86 2.90 -15.58 1.72
C GLU A 86 2.03 -15.92 0.49
#